data_AF-A0A930N0S0-F1
#
_entry.id   AF-A0A930N0S0-F1
#
_cell.length_a   1.000
_cell.length_b   1.000
_cell.length_c   1.000
_cell.angle_alpha   90.00
_cell.angle_beta   90.00
_cell.angle_gamma   90.00
#
_symmetry.space_group_name_H-M   'P 1'
#
loop_
_entity.id
_entity.type
_entity.pdbx_description
1 polymer ?
#
loop_
_entity_poly.entity_id
_entity_poly.type
_entity_poly.pdbx_seq_one_letter_code
_entity_poly.pdbx_strand_id
1 'polypeptide(L)' 'MLEQLKEQVYKANMLLPKHHLVTFTWGNVSGIDREKGLFVIKPSGVE' A
#
# COMPACT_ATOMS: atom_id res chain seq x y z
N MET A 1 -13.41 -7.42 -3.66
CA MET A 1 -12.84 -7.17 -5.01
C MET A 1 -11.37 -6.78 -4.86
N LEU A 2 -10.47 -7.28 -5.73
CA LEU A 2 -9.00 -7.07 -5.71
C LEU A 2 -8.26 -7.49 -4.42
N GLU A 3 -8.77 -8.48 -3.67
CA GLU A 3 -8.24 -8.82 -2.34
C GLU A 3 -6.74 -9.20 -2.33
N GLN A 4 -6.28 -9.93 -3.36
CA GLN A 4 -4.86 -10.26 -3.49
C GLN A 4 -3.97 -9.03 -3.68
N LEU A 5 -4.42 -8.06 -4.50
CA LEU A 5 -3.66 -6.82 -4.73
C LEU A 5 -3.67 -5.94 -3.47
N LYS A 6 -4.78 -5.90 -2.72
CA LYS A 6 -4.84 -5.21 -1.42
C LYS A 6 -3.87 -5.80 -0.41
N GLU A 7 -3.82 -7.13 -0.30
CA GLU A 7 -2.88 -7.84 0.58
C GLU A 7 -1.43 -7.51 0.23
N GLN A 8 -1.09 -7.46 -1.06
CA GLN A 8 0.24 -7.08 -1.54
C GLN A 8 0.59 -5.63 -1.19
N VAL A 9 -0.32 -4.68 -1.46
CA VAL A 9 -0.14 -3.27 -1.14
C VAL A 9 0.01 -3.06 0.37
N TYR A 10 -0.80 -3.74 1.18
CA TYR A 10 -0.70 -3.69 2.64
C TYR A 10 0.67 -4.19 3.12
N LYS A 11 1.09 -5.39 2.70
CA LYS A 11 2.39 -5.96 3.07
C LYS A 11 3.55 -5.06 2.66
N ALA A 12 3.51 -4.53 1.44
CA ALA A 12 4.54 -3.61 0.95
C ALA A 12 4.55 -2.30 1.74
N ASN A 13 3.39 -1.76 2.11
CA ASN A 13 3.31 -0.56 2.93
C ASN A 13 3.88 -0.79 4.35
N MET A 14 3.71 -1.98 4.92
CA MET A 14 4.31 -2.37 6.21
C MET A 14 5.83 -2.54 6.16
N LEU A 15 6.42 -2.73 4.97
CA LEU A 15 7.89 -2.77 4.82
C LEU A 15 8.51 -1.39 4.98
N LEU A 16 7.80 -0.30 4.68
CA LEU A 16 8.31 1.07 4.81
C LEU A 16 8.82 1.38 6.24
N PRO A 17 8.02 1.22 7.31
CA PRO A 17 8.51 1.44 8.68
C PRO A 17 9.54 0.39 9.10
N LYS A 18 9.38 -0.87 8.67
CA LYS A 18 10.33 -1.96 8.99
C LYS A 18 11.75 -1.70 8.49
N HIS A 19 11.87 -1.01 7.34
CA HIS A 19 13.15 -0.61 6.76
C HIS A 19 13.54 0.83 7.10
N HIS A 20 12.86 1.48 8.05
CA HIS A 20 13.14 2.85 8.49
C HIS A 20 13.10 3.90 7.35
N LEU A 21 12.25 3.69 6.34
CA LEU A 21 12.12 4.59 5.20
C LEU A 21 11.14 5.74 5.45
N VAL A 22 10.31 5.64 6.50
CA VAL A 22 9.27 6.62 6.84
C VAL A 22 9.22 6.84 8.36
N THR A 23 8.66 7.98 8.77
CA THR A 23 8.29 8.27 10.15
C THR A 23 6.81 8.67 10.21
N PHE A 24 6.20 8.58 11.40
CA PHE A 24 4.76 8.83 11.59
C PHE A 24 3.89 8.06 10.57
N THR A 25 2.82 8.68 10.09
CA THR A 25 1.92 8.12 9.07
C THR A 25 2.36 8.45 7.65
N TRP A 26 3.59 8.93 7.45
CA TRP A 26 4.11 9.31 6.13
C TRP A 26 4.28 8.10 5.21
N GLY A 27 4.52 8.39 3.94
CA GLY A 27 4.70 7.38 2.90
C GLY A 27 3.44 6.57 2.59
N ASN A 28 3.42 6.04 1.38
CA ASN A 28 2.37 5.17 0.89
C ASN A 28 2.93 4.25 -0.19
N VAL A 29 2.30 3.10 -0.33
CA VAL A 29 2.50 2.18 -1.46
C VAL A 29 1.19 2.07 -2.22
N SER A 30 1.29 1.94 -3.54
CA SER A 30 0.18 1.59 -4.42
C SER A 30 0.56 0.44 -5.35
N GLY A 31 -0.46 -0.26 -5.85
CA GLY A 31 -0.35 -1.31 -6.85
C GLY A 31 -1.43 -1.14 -7.93
N ILE A 32 -1.14 -1.62 -9.14
CA ILE A 32 -2.03 -1.49 -10.30
C ILE A 32 -2.45 -2.87 -10.82
N ASP A 33 -3.75 -3.06 -11.01
CA ASP A 33 -4.31 -4.11 -11.87
C ASP A 33 -4.51 -3.49 -13.26
N ARG A 34 -3.61 -3.80 -14.20
CA ARG A 34 -3.63 -3.23 -15.56
C ARG A 34 -4.77 -3.75 -16.41
N GLU A 35 -5.20 -4.99 -16.20
CA GLU A 35 -6.31 -5.59 -16.94
C GLU A 35 -7.63 -4.89 -16.57
N LYS A 36 -7.80 -4.56 -15.28
CA LYS A 36 -8.98 -3.83 -14.79
C LYS A 36 -8.84 -2.31 -14.83
N GLY A 37 -7.64 -1.78 -15.11
CA GLY A 37 -7.36 -0.34 -15.08
C GLY A 37 -7.55 0.29 -13.69
N LEU A 38 -7.37 -0.49 -12.61
CA LEU A 38 -7.62 -0.06 -11.23
C LEU A 38 -6.33 0.04 -10.43
N PHE A 39 -6.28 1.02 -9.54
CA PHE A 39 -5.23 1.16 -8.54
C PHE A 39 -5.75 0.83 -7.15
N VAL A 40 -4.86 0.27 -6.32
CA VAL A 40 -5.05 0.10 -4.88
C VAL A 40 -3.92 0.86 -4.18
N ILE A 41 -4.26 1.66 -3.17
CA ILE A 41 -3.31 2.49 -2.42
C ILE A 41 -3.62 2.45 -0.93
N LYS A 42 -2.59 2.64 -0.08
CA LYS A 42 -2.76 2.86 1.37
C LYS A 42 -3.79 3.98 1.63
N PRO A 43 -4.74 3.81 2.56
CA PRO A 43 -5.64 4.89 2.97
C PRO A 43 -4.88 5.99 3.74
N SER A 44 -5.37 7.23 3.66
CA SER A 44 -4.86 8.35 4.46
C SER A 44 -5.42 8.30 5.88
N GLY A 45 -4.65 8.76 6.86
CA GLY A 45 -5.12 8.92 8.25
C GLY A 45 -5.33 7.61 9.03
N VAL A 46 -4.62 6.54 8.66
CA VAL A 46 -4.66 5.23 9.34
C VAL A 46 -3.25 4.84 9.81
N GLU A 47 -3.18 4.25 11.00
CA GLU A 47 -1.98 3.64 11.61
C GLU A 47 -1.92 2.14 11.33
#